data_AF-A0A350UPY1-F1
#
_entry.id   AF-A0A350UPY1-F1
#
_cell.length_a   1.000
_cell.length_b   1.000
_cell.length_c   1.000
_cell.angle_alpha   90.00
_cell.angle_beta   90.00
_cell.angle_gamma   90.00
#
_symmetry.space_group_name_H-M   'P 1'
#
loop_
_entity.id
_entity.type
_entity.pdbx_description
1 polymer ?
#
loop_
_entity_poly.entity_id
_entity_poly.type
_entity_poly.pdbx_seq_one_letter_code
_entity_poly.pdbx_strand_id
1 'polypeptide(L)'
;MEAPRYETVYMMSLVSLTGAAAADMSTSWGRVELNPVLTPGSTQGRFGWQAAAIKLGVTATSLLIQRRMIRHRPELKKTFAVTNFITAGAMSAVALRNASVGGPRGR
;
A
#
# COMPACT_ATOMS: atom_id res chain seq x y z
N MET A 1 -1.20 -12.57 28.23
CA MET A 1 -1.99 -11.39 27.83
C MET A 1 -1.01 -10.33 27.36
N GLU A 2 -0.72 -10.25 26.05
CA GLU A 2 0.19 -9.23 25.53
C GLU A 2 -0.55 -7.88 25.47
N ALA A 3 0.02 -6.91 26.17
CA ALA A 3 -0.60 -5.69 26.68
C ALA A 3 -1.27 -4.79 25.61
N PRO A 4 -2.27 -3.96 26.00
CA PRO A 4 -3.01 -3.00 25.13
C PRO A 4 -2.14 -2.05 24.27
N ARG A 5 -0.85 -1.95 24.57
CA ARG A 5 0.14 -1.15 23.83
C ARG A 5 0.34 -1.62 22.38
N TYR A 6 0.38 -2.94 22.13
CA TYR A 6 0.63 -3.44 20.77
C TYR A 6 -0.60 -3.43 19.88
N GLU A 7 -1.80 -3.40 20.45
CA GLU A 7 -3.04 -3.21 19.69
C GLU A 7 -3.06 -1.82 19.05
N THR A 8 -2.77 -0.80 19.85
CA THR A 8 -2.73 0.60 19.38
C THR A 8 -1.67 0.79 18.30
N VAL A 9 -0.46 0.25 18.53
CA VAL A 9 0.65 0.32 17.55
C VAL A 9 0.30 -0.41 16.25
N TYR A 10 -0.33 -1.59 16.35
CA TYR A 10 -0.80 -2.33 15.18
C TYR A 10 -1.88 -1.55 14.42
N MET A 11 -2.87 -0.96 15.10
CA MET A 11 -3.89 -0.11 14.46
C MET A 11 -3.27 1.11 13.76
N MET A 12 -2.34 1.80 14.41
CA MET A 12 -1.61 2.92 13.78
C MET A 12 -0.84 2.48 12.55
N SER A 13 -0.26 1.28 12.56
CA SER A 13 0.44 0.72 11.40
C SER A 13 -0.51 0.45 10.23
N LEU A 14 -1.74 -0.01 10.50
CA LEU A 14 -2.77 -0.23 9.48
C LEU A 14 -3.19 1.09 8.84
N VAL A 15 -3.49 2.10 9.66
CA VAL A 15 -3.84 3.45 9.19
C VAL A 15 -2.73 4.04 8.33
N SER A 16 -1.47 3.91 8.79
CA SER A 16 -0.31 4.41 8.05
C SER A 16 -0.12 3.71 6.71
N LEU A 17 -0.25 2.38 6.67
CA LEU A 17 -0.14 1.60 5.45
C LEU A 17 -1.24 1.94 4.45
N THR A 18 -2.50 2.03 4.91
CA THR A 18 -3.62 2.39 4.03
C THR A 18 -3.48 3.83 3.52
N GLY A 19 -3.05 4.77 4.35
CA GLY A 19 -2.77 6.14 3.94
C GLY A 19 -1.65 6.22 2.90
N ALA A 20 -0.56 5.49 3.10
CA ALA A 20 0.54 5.43 2.15
C ALA A 20 0.12 4.78 0.82
N ALA A 21 -0.68 3.72 0.84
CA ALA A 21 -1.24 3.11 -0.36
C ALA A 21 -2.16 4.08 -1.13
N ALA A 22 -2.98 4.86 -0.42
CA ALA A 22 -3.81 5.90 -1.03
C ALA A 22 -2.96 7.00 -1.69
N ALA A 23 -1.91 7.46 -1.01
CA ALA A 23 -0.98 8.45 -1.55
C ALA A 23 -0.20 7.93 -2.76
N ASP A 24 0.25 6.66 -2.74
CA ASP A 24 0.90 6.03 -3.89
C ASP A 24 -0.03 5.98 -5.10
N MET A 25 -1.29 5.54 -4.92
CA MET A 25 -2.28 5.49 -6.00
C MET A 25 -2.62 6.88 -6.55
N SER A 26 -2.80 7.88 -5.68
CA SER A 26 -3.14 9.24 -6.11
C SER A 26 -1.99 9.90 -6.86
N THR A 27 -0.75 9.74 -6.39
CA THR A 27 0.44 10.31 -7.03
C THR A 27 0.83 9.57 -8.32
N SER A 28 0.46 8.29 -8.43
CA SER A 28 0.69 7.48 -9.64
C SER A 28 -0.36 7.68 -10.73
N TRP A 29 -1.50 8.30 -10.43
CA TRP A 29 -2.63 8.42 -11.35
C TRP A 29 -2.24 9.03 -12.72
N GLY A 30 -2.54 8.31 -13.81
CA GLY A 30 -2.26 8.76 -15.17
C GLY A 30 -0.77 8.76 -15.58
N ARG A 31 0.14 8.30 -14.71
CA ARG A 31 1.56 8.11 -15.05
C ARG A 31 1.77 6.82 -15.84
N VAL A 32 2.86 6.75 -16.59
CA VAL A 32 3.30 5.50 -17.24
C VAL A 32 3.62 4.47 -16.17
N GLU A 33 2.93 3.35 -16.22
CA GLU A 33 3.11 2.20 -15.35
C GLU A 33 4.16 1.29 -15.99
N LEU A 34 5.28 1.10 -15.30
CA LEU A 34 6.39 0.29 -15.81
C LEU A 34 6.12 -1.21 -15.67
N ASN A 35 5.13 -1.60 -14.87
CA ASN A 35 4.75 -2.98 -14.68
C ASN A 35 3.61 -3.38 -15.64
N PRO A 36 3.89 -4.14 -16.72
CA PRO A 36 2.87 -4.55 -17.68
C PRO A 36 1.78 -5.44 -17.05
N VAL A 37 2.05 -6.09 -15.92
CA VAL A 37 1.06 -6.88 -15.16
C VAL A 37 -0.03 -5.99 -14.57
N LEU A 38 0.27 -4.71 -14.30
CA LEU A 38 -0.69 -3.74 -13.75
C LEU A 38 -1.50 -3.01 -14.83
N THR A 39 -1.14 -3.16 -16.11
CA THR A 39 -1.85 -2.56 -17.24
C THR A 39 -2.19 -3.58 -18.32
N PRO A 40 -2.85 -4.71 -17.98
CA PRO A 40 -3.18 -5.73 -18.95
C PRO A 40 -4.11 -5.15 -20.04
N GLY A 41 -3.67 -5.18 -21.28
CA GLY A 41 -4.44 -4.67 -22.42
C GLY A 41 -4.51 -3.14 -22.55
N SER A 42 -3.71 -2.38 -21.80
CA SER A 42 -3.66 -0.91 -21.92
C SER A 42 -2.79 -0.49 -23.09
N THR A 43 -3.37 0.22 -24.06
CA THR A 43 -2.65 0.78 -25.22
C THR A 43 -1.70 1.92 -24.86
N GLN A 44 -1.93 2.59 -23.72
CA GLN A 44 -1.09 3.71 -23.25
C GLN A 44 -0.16 3.32 -22.09
N GLY A 45 -0.32 2.12 -21.50
CA GLY A 45 0.53 1.64 -20.39
C GLY A 45 0.52 2.56 -19.17
N ARG A 46 -0.63 3.19 -18.85
CA ARG A 46 -0.74 4.16 -17.74
C ARG A 46 -1.46 3.57 -16.53
N PHE A 47 -1.07 4.04 -15.34
CA PHE A 47 -1.75 3.72 -14.09
C PHE A 47 -3.17 4.30 -14.10
N GLY A 48 -4.16 3.42 -13.93
CA GLY A 48 -5.58 3.73 -13.95
C GLY A 48 -6.37 2.77 -13.06
N TRP A 49 -7.69 2.64 -13.28
CA TRP A 49 -8.55 1.90 -12.33
C TRP A 49 -8.19 0.42 -12.24
N GLN A 50 -7.71 -0.18 -13.33
CA GLN A 50 -7.23 -1.56 -13.34
C GLN A 50 -6.03 -1.76 -12.41
N ALA A 51 -5.00 -0.92 -12.58
CA ALA A 51 -3.80 -0.96 -11.74
C ALA A 51 -4.11 -0.69 -10.27
N ALA A 52 -5.00 0.28 -10.00
CA ALA A 52 -5.48 0.58 -8.65
C ALA A 52 -6.25 -0.60 -8.04
N ALA A 53 -7.15 -1.24 -8.80
CA ALA A 53 -7.91 -2.40 -8.34
C ALA A 53 -6.98 -3.59 -7.99
N ILE A 54 -5.95 -3.85 -8.80
CA ILE A 54 -4.97 -4.90 -8.53
C ILE A 54 -4.18 -4.59 -7.25
N LYS A 55 -3.62 -3.36 -7.14
CA LYS A 55 -2.89 -2.95 -5.92
C LYS A 55 -3.78 -3.05 -4.68
N LEU A 56 -5.00 -2.54 -4.75
CA LEU A 56 -5.98 -2.64 -3.66
C LEU A 56 -6.32 -4.09 -3.30
N GLY A 57 -6.52 -4.94 -4.29
CA GLY A 57 -6.80 -6.37 -4.08
C GLY A 57 -5.67 -7.07 -3.32
N VAL A 58 -4.42 -6.80 -3.70
CA VAL A 58 -3.23 -7.34 -3.01
C VAL A 58 -3.13 -6.80 -1.58
N THR A 59 -3.26 -5.49 -1.39
CA THR A 59 -3.19 -4.87 -0.05
C THR A 59 -4.32 -5.38 0.85
N ALA A 60 -5.56 -5.41 0.38
CA ALA A 60 -6.71 -5.88 1.15
C ALA A 60 -6.58 -7.35 1.54
N THR A 61 -6.12 -8.20 0.61
CA THR A 61 -5.87 -9.63 0.88
C THR A 61 -4.79 -9.80 1.94
N SER A 62 -3.69 -9.04 1.85
CA SER A 62 -2.62 -9.04 2.85
C SER A 62 -3.15 -8.67 4.24
N LEU A 63 -3.92 -7.59 4.36
CA LEU A 63 -4.52 -7.17 5.63
C LEU A 63 -5.48 -8.22 6.21
N LEU A 64 -6.26 -8.90 5.34
CA LEU A 64 -7.15 -9.98 5.77
C LEU A 64 -6.36 -11.17 6.32
N ILE A 65 -5.26 -11.55 5.67
CA ILE A 65 -4.35 -12.60 6.14
C ILE A 65 -3.76 -12.22 7.50
N GLN A 66 -3.24 -10.99 7.65
CA GLN A 66 -2.72 -10.49 8.93
C GLN A 66 -3.78 -10.59 10.03
N ARG A 67 -5.00 -10.12 9.76
CA ARG A 67 -6.11 -10.18 10.73
C ARG A 67 -6.45 -11.61 11.12
N ARG A 68 -6.45 -12.55 10.17
CA ARG A 68 -6.71 -13.97 10.45
C ARG A 68 -5.58 -14.58 11.28
N MET A 69 -4.32 -14.30 10.96
CA MET A 69 -3.16 -14.80 11.69
C MET A 69 -3.12 -14.26 13.11
N ILE A 70 -3.33 -12.97 13.31
CA ILE A 70 -3.34 -12.33 14.64
C ILE A 70 -4.45 -12.88 15.54
N ARG A 71 -5.61 -13.27 14.98
CA ARG A 71 -6.67 -13.93 15.77
C ARG A 71 -6.20 -15.25 16.38
N HIS A 72 -5.31 -15.98 15.71
CA HIS A 72 -4.77 -17.25 16.20
C HIS A 72 -3.43 -17.10 16.95
N ARG A 73 -2.67 -16.04 16.65
CA ARG A 73 -1.29 -15.80 17.09
C ARG A 73 -1.13 -14.30 17.44
N PRO A 74 -1.66 -13.83 18.58
CA PRO A 74 -1.65 -12.41 18.95
C PRO A 74 -0.23 -11.83 19.13
N GLU A 75 0.78 -12.67 19.38
CA GLU A 75 2.19 -12.30 19.45
C GLU A 75 2.74 -11.70 18.14
N LEU A 76 2.08 -11.98 17.01
CA LEU A 76 2.49 -11.46 15.70
C LEU A 76 2.17 -9.97 15.51
N LYS A 77 1.38 -9.35 16.40
CA LYS A 77 0.98 -7.93 16.27
C LYS A 77 2.19 -7.01 16.14
N LYS A 78 3.23 -7.22 16.94
CA LYS A 78 4.47 -6.42 16.88
C LYS A 78 5.18 -6.57 15.53
N THR A 79 5.35 -7.81 15.07
CA THR A 79 6.01 -8.11 13.80
C THR A 79 5.25 -7.48 12.64
N PHE A 80 3.93 -7.67 12.56
CA PHE A 80 3.11 -7.07 11.51
C PHE A 80 3.10 -5.54 11.58
N ALA A 81 3.07 -4.96 12.78
CA ALA A 81 3.13 -3.50 12.91
C ALA A 81 4.44 -2.93 12.35
N VAL A 82 5.58 -3.55 12.68
CA VAL A 82 6.89 -3.15 12.15
C VAL A 82 6.91 -3.29 10.62
N THR A 83 6.45 -4.43 10.08
CA THR A 83 6.38 -4.64 8.64
C THR A 83 5.50 -3.59 7.95
N ASN A 84 4.31 -3.32 8.48
CA ASN A 84 3.39 -2.33 7.92
C ASN A 84 4.01 -0.92 7.91
N PHE A 85 4.72 -0.51 8.96
CA PHE A 85 5.42 0.77 8.98
C PHE A 85 6.56 0.84 7.96
N ILE A 86 7.35 -0.23 7.81
CA ILE A 86 8.41 -0.29 6.79
C ILE A 86 7.80 -0.16 5.39
N THR A 87 6.74 -0.91 5.10
CA THR A 87 6.04 -0.84 3.81
C THR A 87 5.42 0.54 3.58
N ALA A 88 4.77 1.13 4.59
CA ALA A 88 4.21 2.48 4.51
C ALA A 88 5.29 3.53 4.22
N GLY A 89 6.46 3.42 4.86
CA GLY A 89 7.60 4.28 4.62
C GLY A 89 8.12 4.17 3.19
N ALA A 90 8.26 2.94 2.68
CA ALA A 90 8.68 2.69 1.29
C ALA A 90 7.67 3.26 0.28
N MET A 91 6.37 3.02 0.48
CA MET A 91 5.30 3.58 -0.37
C MET A 91 5.30 5.11 -0.32
N SER A 92 5.47 5.70 0.87
CA SER A 92 5.52 7.16 1.02
C SER A 92 6.73 7.76 0.30
N ALA A 93 7.90 7.12 0.37
CA ALA A 93 9.08 7.57 -0.36
C ALA A 93 8.86 7.53 -1.89
N VAL A 94 8.21 6.48 -2.39
CA VAL A 94 7.82 6.37 -3.80
C VAL A 94 6.82 7.46 -4.18
N ALA A 95 5.79 7.68 -3.35
CA ALA A 95 4.78 8.71 -3.58
C ALA A 95 5.38 10.13 -3.59
N LEU A 96 6.30 10.43 -2.66
CA LEU A 96 7.02 11.70 -2.60
C LEU A 96 7.92 11.88 -3.83
N ARG A 97 8.65 10.83 -4.24
CA ARG A 97 9.44 10.85 -5.48
C ARG A 97 8.55 11.05 -6.70
N ASN A 98 7.36 10.45 -6.71
CA ASN A 98 6.41 10.67 -7.79
C ASN A 98 5.99 12.15 -7.78
N ALA A 99 5.53 12.68 -6.65
CA ALA A 99 5.10 14.07 -6.52
C ALA A 99 6.19 15.08 -6.96
N SER A 100 7.46 14.82 -6.67
CA SER A 100 8.57 15.72 -7.03
C SER A 100 8.95 15.71 -8.51
N VAL A 101 8.67 14.63 -9.25
CA VAL A 101 9.05 14.50 -10.68
C VAL A 101 8.07 15.24 -11.63
N GLY A 102 7.09 15.97 -11.11
CA GLY A 102 6.12 16.74 -11.90
C GLY A 102 4.99 15.87 -12.48
N GLY A 103 3.81 16.47 -12.69
CA GLY A 103 2.58 15.80 -13.11
C GLY A 103 2.67 15.08 -14.46
N PRO A 104 1.64 14.30 -14.84
CA PRO A 104 1.65 13.49 -16.06
C PRO A 104 2.08 14.35 -17.24
N ARG A 105 3.14 13.94 -17.95
CA ARG A 105 3.51 14.58 -19.22
C ARG A 105 2.42 14.25 -20.22
N GLY A 106 1.42 15.13 -20.31
CA GLY A 106 0.43 15.14 -21.36
C GLY A 106 1.10 15.46 -22.70
N ARG A 107 0.88 14.59 -23.67
CA ARG A 107 0.73 14.97 -25.07
C ARG A 107 -0.65 14.49 -25.49
#